data_AF-A0A0V0H454-F1
#
_entry.id   AF-A0A0V0H454-F1
#
_cell.length_a   1.000
_cell.length_b   1.000
_cell.length_c   1.000
_cell.angle_alpha   90.00
_cell.angle_beta   90.00
_cell.angle_gamma   90.00
#
_symmetry.space_group_name_H-M   'P 1'
#
loop_
_entity.id
_entity.type
_entity.pdbx_description
1 polymer ?
#
loop_
_entity_poly.entity_id
_entity_poly.type
_entity_poly.pdbx_seq_one_letter_code
_entity_poly.pdbx_strand_id
1 'polypeptide(L)'
;MQDLLGPSARMLFEFVKEMPKPETKLNLDFASLLGPLFFTWVVSQLFPVVLIALVYEKQQKLRIMMKMHGLGDGPYWLISYAYFLFIASIYMLCFVIFGSLVGLKFFLLNDYAIQFVFYFIYINLQESLTFLVAAFFSNVQAAT
;
A
#
# COMPACT_ATOMS: atom_id res chain seq x y z
N MET A 1 50.13 -44.86 -27.39
CA MET A 1 49.54 -44.63 -28.73
C MET A 1 48.37 -45.57 -28.87
N GLN A 2 47.36 -45.13 -29.62
CA GLN A 2 46.05 -45.76 -29.81
C GLN A 2 46.14 -47.28 -29.96
N ASP A 3 45.21 -48.02 -29.33
CA ASP A 3 44.56 -49.25 -29.88
C ASP A 3 43.97 -50.19 -28.81
N LEU A 4 43.15 -49.66 -27.89
CA LEU A 4 42.30 -50.49 -27.02
C LEU A 4 40.91 -49.86 -26.80
N LEU A 5 40.30 -49.34 -27.86
CA LEU A 5 38.89 -48.93 -27.84
C LEU A 5 38.06 -49.93 -28.65
N GLY A 6 37.52 -50.92 -27.93
CA GLY A 6 36.52 -51.83 -28.49
C GLY A 6 35.25 -51.07 -28.93
N PRO A 7 34.49 -51.56 -29.93
CA PRO A 7 33.36 -50.84 -30.55
C PRO A 7 32.12 -50.62 -29.66
N SER A 8 32.20 -50.96 -28.38
CA SER A 8 31.05 -50.98 -27.46
C SER A 8 31.18 -50.01 -26.28
N ALA A 9 32.07 -49.02 -26.36
CA ALA A 9 32.07 -47.89 -25.43
C ALA A 9 30.93 -46.89 -25.76
N ARG A 10 29.70 -47.38 -25.92
CA ARG A 10 28.53 -46.55 -25.66
C ARG A 10 28.40 -46.46 -24.15
N MET A 11 29.05 -45.46 -23.54
CA MET A 11 28.68 -45.07 -22.19
C MET A 11 27.25 -44.52 -22.25
N LEU A 12 26.28 -45.39 -22.01
CA LEU A 12 24.92 -45.01 -21.67
C LEU A 12 24.97 -44.27 -20.33
N PHE A 13 25.19 -42.96 -20.40
CA PHE A 13 24.88 -42.01 -19.34
C PHE A 13 23.36 -41.86 -19.11
N GLU A 14 22.59 -42.91 -19.40
CA GLU A 14 21.13 -42.95 -19.24
C GLU A 14 20.73 -43.43 -17.83
N PHE A 15 21.71 -43.92 -17.06
CA PHE A 15 21.53 -44.43 -15.69
C PHE A 15 22.28 -43.64 -14.61
N VAL A 16 22.80 -42.45 -14.93
CA VAL A 16 23.19 -41.49 -13.88
C VAL A 16 21.90 -40.87 -13.36
N LYS A 17 21.33 -41.53 -12.36
CA LYS A 17 20.27 -40.98 -11.52
C LYS A 17 20.75 -39.62 -11.02
N GLU A 18 20.18 -38.54 -11.54
CA GLU A 18 20.40 -37.18 -11.06
C GLU A 18 20.35 -37.18 -9.52
N MET A 19 21.33 -36.54 -8.87
CA MET A 19 21.38 -36.38 -7.41
C MET A 19 20.03 -35.85 -6.89
N PRO A 20 19.57 -36.27 -5.70
CA PRO A 20 18.35 -35.75 -5.11
C PRO A 20 18.54 -34.25 -4.91
N LYS A 21 18.01 -33.44 -5.83
CA LYS A 21 17.91 -32.00 -5.66
C LYS A 21 16.99 -31.83 -4.45
N PRO A 22 17.48 -31.20 -3.36
CA PRO A 22 16.61 -30.91 -2.22
C PRO A 22 15.38 -30.22 -2.78
N GLU A 23 14.20 -30.69 -2.38
CA GLU A 23 12.93 -30.18 -2.87
C GLU A 23 13.03 -28.67 -2.96
N THR A 24 13.04 -28.15 -4.19
CA THR A 24 12.69 -26.76 -4.40
C THR A 24 11.24 -26.73 -4.00
N LYS A 25 10.99 -26.57 -2.69
CA LYS A 25 9.69 -26.22 -2.20
C LYS A 25 9.43 -24.93 -2.92
N LEU A 26 8.63 -25.01 -3.98
CA LEU A 26 7.87 -23.89 -4.51
C LEU A 26 6.91 -23.50 -3.37
N ASN A 27 7.46 -22.99 -2.27
CA ASN A 27 6.80 -22.01 -1.45
C ASN A 27 6.71 -20.81 -2.38
N LEU A 28 5.71 -20.85 -3.27
CA LEU A 28 5.06 -19.64 -3.71
C LEU A 28 4.62 -19.00 -2.40
N ASP A 29 5.50 -18.16 -1.86
CA ASP A 29 5.32 -17.45 -0.62
C ASP A 29 4.25 -16.42 -0.99
N PHE A 30 2.98 -16.85 -1.01
CA PHE A 30 1.83 -16.04 -1.41
C PHE A 30 1.84 -14.74 -0.60
N ALA A 31 2.35 -14.78 0.62
CA ALA A 31 2.64 -13.62 1.46
C ALA A 31 3.57 -12.58 0.79
N SER A 32 4.56 -12.99 0.01
CA SER A 32 5.50 -12.10 -0.70
C SER A 32 4.85 -11.42 -1.92
N LEU A 33 3.86 -12.04 -2.56
CA LEU A 33 3.12 -11.46 -3.71
C LEU A 33 1.88 -10.68 -3.27
N LEU A 34 1.09 -11.25 -2.37
CA LEU A 34 -0.15 -10.65 -1.86
C LEU A 34 0.12 -9.58 -0.80
N GLY A 35 1.19 -9.67 -0.02
CA GLY A 35 1.52 -8.69 1.01
C GLY A 35 1.58 -7.25 0.46
N PRO A 36 2.38 -6.99 -0.60
CA PRO A 36 2.43 -5.67 -1.25
C PRO A 36 1.09 -5.24 -1.89
N LEU A 37 0.32 -6.18 -2.44
CA LEU A 37 -0.98 -5.89 -3.05
C LEU A 37 -2.02 -5.51 -1.99
N PHE A 38 -2.14 -6.28 -0.92
CA PHE A 38 -3.01 -5.94 0.21
C PHE A 38 -2.57 -4.64 0.87
N PHE A 39 -1.26 -4.42 1.03
CA PHE A 39 -0.72 -3.16 1.52
C PHE A 39 -1.21 -1.98 0.67
N THR A 40 -0.98 -2.05 -0.64
CA THR A 40 -1.35 -0.97 -1.56
C THR A 40 -2.86 -0.76 -1.59
N TRP A 41 -3.63 -1.84 -1.57
CA TRP A 41 -5.09 -1.79 -1.54
C TRP A 41 -5.63 -1.09 -0.29
N VAL A 42 -5.17 -1.51 0.89
CA VAL A 42 -5.63 -0.95 2.17
C VAL A 42 -5.27 0.52 2.29
N VAL A 43 -4.04 0.88 1.91
CA VAL A 43 -3.58 2.28 1.90
C VAL A 43 -4.39 3.12 0.89
N SER A 44 -4.69 2.57 -0.28
CA SER A 44 -5.52 3.24 -1.30
C SER A 44 -6.96 3.45 -0.84
N GLN A 45 -7.49 2.63 0.09
CA GLN A 45 -8.85 2.75 0.60
C GLN A 45 -9.08 4.02 1.42
N LEU A 46 -8.01 4.66 1.92
CA LEU A 46 -8.14 5.93 2.64
C LEU A 46 -8.55 7.08 1.71
N PHE A 47 -8.20 7.01 0.42
CA PHE A 47 -8.56 8.02 -0.58
C PHE A 47 -10.08 8.17 -0.78
N PRO A 48 -10.85 7.11 -1.12
CA PRO A 48 -12.29 7.24 -1.31
C PRO A 48 -13.01 7.61 -0.01
N VAL A 49 -12.53 7.17 1.17
CA VAL A 49 -13.14 7.52 2.46
C VAL A 49 -13.07 9.02 2.72
N VAL A 50 -11.90 9.63 2.55
CA VAL A 50 -11.72 11.08 2.72
C VAL A 50 -12.49 11.85 1.65
N LEU A 51 -12.48 11.36 0.40
CA LEU A 51 -13.21 11.96 -0.70
C LEU A 51 -14.72 12.01 -0.45
N ILE A 52 -15.32 10.89 -0.02
CA ILE A 52 -16.75 10.81 0.31
C ILE A 52 -17.07 11.77 1.47
N ALA A 53 -16.24 11.81 2.51
CA ALA A 53 -16.41 12.74 3.63
C ALA A 53 -16.40 14.21 3.17
N LEU A 54 -15.48 14.57 2.26
CA LEU A 54 -15.37 15.92 1.73
C LEU A 54 -16.58 16.31 0.86
N VAL A 55 -17.02 15.40 -0.01
CA VAL A 55 -18.21 15.63 -0.87
C VAL A 55 -19.48 15.69 -0.02
N TYR A 56 -19.58 14.88 1.03
CA TYR A 56 -20.68 14.94 2.00
C TYR A 56 -20.72 16.28 2.74
N GLU A 57 -19.57 16.77 3.21
CA GLU A 57 -19.46 18.07 3.87
C GLU A 57 -19.90 19.22 2.95
N LYS A 58 -19.49 19.14 1.68
CA LYS A 58 -19.87 20.09 0.62
C LYS A 58 -21.37 20.06 0.33
N GLN A 59 -21.98 18.87 0.28
CA GLN A 59 -23.42 18.70 0.04
C GLN A 59 -24.28 19.25 1.18
N GLN A 60 -23.96 18.89 2.42
CA GLN A 60 -24.69 19.32 3.61
C GLN A 60 -24.43 20.80 3.96
N LYS A 61 -23.59 21.49 3.18
CA LYS A 61 -23.19 22.89 3.41
C LYS A 61 -22.68 23.11 4.85
N LEU A 62 -22.04 22.10 5.44
CA LEU A 62 -21.50 22.16 6.80
C LEU A 62 -20.50 23.31 6.96
N ARG A 63 -19.72 23.60 5.91
CA ARG A 63 -18.88 24.80 5.80
C ARG A 63 -19.64 26.11 6.02
N ILE A 64 -20.84 26.24 5.44
CA ILE A 64 -21.67 27.44 5.57
C ILE A 64 -22.23 27.54 6.99
N MET A 65 -22.59 26.40 7.59
CA MET A 65 -23.07 26.35 8.98
C MET A 65 -21.97 26.76 9.99
N MET A 66 -20.73 26.34 9.77
CA MET A 66 -19.59 26.77 10.62
C MET A 66 -19.26 28.26 10.44
N LYS A 67 -19.39 28.81 9.22
CA LYS A 67 -19.27 30.26 8.99
C LYS A 67 -20.32 31.07 9.75
N MET A 68 -21.54 30.57 9.85
CA MET A 68 -22.62 31.24 10.60
C MET A 68 -22.33 31.32 12.11
N HIS A 69 -21.43 30.47 12.63
CA HIS A 69 -20.95 30.52 14.01
C HIS A 69 -19.73 31.45 14.21
N GLY A 70 -19.38 32.25 13.20
CA GLY A 70 -18.30 33.24 13.29
C GLY A 70 -16.91 32.71 12.96
N LEU A 71 -16.79 31.48 12.43
CA LEU A 71 -15.50 30.93 12.02
C LEU A 71 -15.05 31.57 10.69
N GLY A 72 -13.88 32.20 10.71
CA GLY A 72 -13.26 32.77 9.51
C GLY A 72 -12.83 31.70 8.49
N ASP A 73 -12.71 32.10 7.23
CA ASP A 73 -12.34 31.20 6.13
C ASP A 73 -10.94 30.58 6.30
N GLY A 74 -9.95 31.35 6.75
CA GLY A 74 -8.57 30.87 6.91
C GLY A 74 -8.43 29.74 7.94
N PRO A 75 -8.88 29.94 9.20
CA PRO A 75 -8.84 28.90 10.23
C PRO A 75 -9.60 27.63 9.83
N TYR A 76 -10.72 27.76 9.12
CA TYR A 76 -11.49 26.60 8.65
C TYR A 76 -10.64 25.68 7.75
N TRP A 77 -9.97 26.23 6.73
CA TRP A 77 -9.14 25.41 5.84
C TRP A 77 -7.97 24.75 6.57
N LEU A 78 -7.36 25.46 7.52
CA LEU A 78 -6.27 24.91 8.34
C LEU A 78 -6.75 23.77 9.23
N ILE A 79 -7.91 23.92 9.88
CA ILE A 79 -8.48 22.90 10.77
C ILE A 79 -8.93 21.68 9.97
N SER A 80 -9.64 21.87 8.85
CA SER A 80 -10.08 20.75 7.99
C SER A 80 -8.88 19.96 7.46
N TYR A 81 -7.84 20.64 6.97
CA TYR A 81 -6.63 19.97 6.50
C TYR A 81 -5.89 19.24 7.63
N ALA A 82 -5.72 19.88 8.79
CA ALA A 82 -5.08 19.26 9.95
C ALA A 82 -5.86 18.05 10.47
N TYR A 83 -7.20 18.11 10.44
CA TYR A 83 -8.08 17.01 10.85
C TYR A 83 -7.91 15.78 9.96
N PHE A 84 -7.96 15.94 8.64
CA PHE A 84 -7.76 14.81 7.72
C PHE A 84 -6.33 14.24 7.80
N LEU A 85 -5.32 15.12 7.90
CA LEU A 85 -3.93 14.70 8.09
C LEU A 85 -3.73 13.91 9.40
N PHE A 86 -4.37 14.34 10.49
CA PHE A 86 -4.30 13.65 11.78
C PHE A 86 -4.93 12.27 11.72
N ILE A 87 -6.13 12.15 11.13
CA ILE A 87 -6.80 10.85 10.94
C ILE A 87 -5.96 9.92 10.07
N ALA A 88 -5.44 10.42 8.94
CA ALA A 88 -4.61 9.64 8.04
C ALA A 88 -3.29 9.18 8.72
N SER A 89 -2.71 10.03 9.56
CA SER A 89 -1.51 9.71 10.34
C SER A 89 -1.78 8.60 11.35
N ILE A 90 -2.87 8.69 12.13
CA ILE A 90 -3.27 7.64 13.07
C ILE A 90 -3.53 6.33 12.32
N TYR A 91 -4.24 6.39 11.20
CA TYR A 91 -4.54 5.23 10.38
C TYR A 91 -3.27 4.51 9.93
N MET A 92 -2.30 5.26 9.38
CA MET A 92 -1.03 4.68 8.93
C MET A 92 -0.18 4.16 10.08
N LEU A 93 -0.18 4.81 11.24
CA LEU A 93 0.52 4.30 12.43
C LEU A 93 -0.07 2.97 12.90
N CYS A 94 -1.40 2.89 13.03
CA CYS A 94 -2.08 1.64 13.37
C CYS A 94 -1.73 0.54 12.34
N PHE A 95 -1.78 0.87 11.05
CA PHE A 95 -1.48 -0.09 9.99
C PHE A 95 -0.03 -0.60 10.02
N VAL A 96 0.95 0.27 10.29
CA VAL A 96 2.36 -0.12 10.46
C VAL A 96 2.54 -1.03 11.68
N ILE A 97 1.88 -0.74 12.80
CA ILE A 97 1.94 -1.58 14.01
C ILE A 97 1.40 -2.99 13.72
N PHE A 98 0.21 -3.08 13.13
CA PHE A 98 -0.37 -4.38 12.75
C PHE A 98 0.47 -5.10 11.68
N GLY A 99 0.98 -4.38 10.69
CA GLY A 99 1.86 -4.93 9.66
C GLY A 99 3.17 -5.48 10.23
N SER A 100 3.73 -4.82 11.25
CA SER A 100 4.91 -5.30 11.98
C SER A 100 4.61 -6.54 12.82
N LEU A 101 3.42 -6.64 13.44
CA LEU A 101 3.00 -7.80 14.23
C LEU A 101 2.80 -9.06 13.37
N VAL A 102 2.31 -8.91 12.14
CA VAL A 102 2.13 -10.02 11.19
C VAL A 102 3.46 -10.55 10.64
N GLY A 103 4.57 -9.81 10.82
CA GLY A 103 5.91 -10.27 10.45
C GLY A 103 6.16 -10.29 8.94
N LEU A 104 5.50 -9.40 8.19
CA LEU A 104 5.73 -9.25 6.75
C LEU A 104 7.18 -8.76 6.52
N LYS A 105 7.94 -9.50 5.70
CA LYS A 105 9.35 -9.17 5.32
C LYS A 105 9.52 -7.74 4.84
N PHE A 106 8.47 -7.14 4.25
CA PHE A 106 8.45 -5.77 3.77
C PHE A 106 8.71 -4.72 4.87
N PHE A 107 8.15 -4.93 6.08
CA PHE A 107 8.32 -4.01 7.21
C PHE A 107 9.60 -4.28 8.01
N LEU A 108 10.09 -5.52 7.98
CA LEU A 108 11.21 -5.95 8.82
C LEU A 108 12.58 -5.73 8.14
N LEU A 109 12.62 -5.65 6.81
CA LEU A 109 13.85 -5.42 6.03
C LEU A 109 14.18 -3.94 5.80
N ASN A 110 13.21 -3.03 5.99
CA ASN A 110 13.40 -1.60 5.76
C ASN A 110 13.48 -0.84 7.08
N ASP A 111 14.35 0.17 7.15
CA ASP A 111 14.42 1.07 8.30
C ASP A 111 13.09 1.80 8.54
N TYR A 112 12.61 1.77 9.78
CA TYR A 112 11.34 2.40 10.18
C TYR A 112 11.31 3.91 9.89
N ALA A 113 12.45 4.60 9.92
CA ALA A 113 12.54 6.01 9.59
C ALA A 113 12.22 6.29 8.12
N ILE A 114 12.73 5.46 7.20
CA ILE A 114 12.47 5.59 5.76
C ILE A 114 10.99 5.29 5.47
N GLN A 115 10.45 4.25 6.11
CA GLN A 115 9.02 3.93 6.00
C GLN A 115 8.14 5.09 6.46
N PHE A 116 8.46 5.70 7.61
CA PHE A 116 7.72 6.85 8.13
C PHE A 116 7.73 8.03 7.16
N VAL A 117 8.91 8.43 6.67
CA VAL A 117 9.02 9.56 5.71
C VAL A 117 8.27 9.26 4.42
N PHE A 118 8.39 8.04 3.90
CA PHE A 118 7.69 7.62 2.68
C PHE A 118 6.17 7.69 2.83
N TYR A 119 5.62 7.13 3.92
CA TYR A 119 4.18 7.18 4.18
C TYR A 119 3.70 8.60 4.47
N PHE A 120 4.49 9.41 5.17
CA PHE A 120 4.13 10.80 5.41
C PHE A 120 3.99 11.59 4.10
N ILE A 121 4.97 11.48 3.19
CA ILE A 121 4.89 12.13 1.87
C ILE A 121 3.70 11.60 1.07
N TYR A 122 3.48 10.27 1.09
CA TYR A 122 2.36 9.65 0.39
C TYR A 122 0.99 10.15 0.89
N ILE A 123 0.78 10.24 2.21
CA ILE A 123 -0.46 10.79 2.79
C ILE A 123 -0.68 12.24 2.33
N ASN A 124 0.36 13.08 2.39
CA ASN A 124 0.26 14.48 1.97
C ASN A 124 -0.12 14.60 0.50
N LEU A 125 0.48 13.75 -0.36
CA LEU A 125 0.13 13.69 -1.77
C LEU A 125 -1.32 13.23 -1.97
N GLN A 126 -1.75 12.19 -1.25
CA GLN A 126 -3.09 11.65 -1.34
C GLN A 126 -4.15 12.68 -0.93
N GLU A 127 -3.94 13.39 0.18
CA GLU A 127 -4.83 14.47 0.62
C GLU A 127 -4.95 15.57 -0.43
N SER A 128 -3.82 16.04 -0.99
CA SER A 128 -3.84 17.05 -2.05
C SER A 128 -4.63 16.60 -3.27
N LEU A 129 -4.51 15.32 -3.65
CA LEU A 129 -5.24 14.74 -4.78
C LEU A 129 -6.73 14.63 -4.45
N THR A 130 -7.08 14.24 -3.23
CA THR A 130 -8.47 14.20 -2.76
C THR A 130 -9.13 15.57 -2.81
N PHE A 131 -8.46 16.63 -2.34
CA PHE A 131 -8.97 18.00 -2.42
C PHE A 131 -9.16 18.46 -3.87
N LEU A 132 -8.23 18.11 -4.76
CA LEU A 132 -8.33 18.41 -6.18
C LEU A 132 -9.53 17.69 -6.81
N VAL A 133 -9.71 16.41 -6.54
CA VAL A 133 -10.80 15.60 -7.10
C VAL A 133 -12.15 16.01 -6.53
N ALA A 134 -12.24 16.30 -5.23
CA ALA A 134 -13.44 16.83 -4.59
C ALA A 134 -13.89 18.20 -5.14
N ALA A 135 -13.02 18.94 -5.82
CA ALA A 135 -13.41 20.14 -6.55
C ALA A 135 -14.32 19.81 -7.74
N PHE A 136 -14.05 18.72 -8.45
CA PHE A 136 -14.81 18.27 -9.63
C PHE A 136 -16.16 17.64 -9.28
N PHE A 137 -16.29 17.06 -8.08
CA PHE A 137 -17.53 16.44 -7.63
C PHE A 137 -18.38 17.38 -6.77
N SER A 138 -19.65 17.53 -7.12
CA SER A 138 -20.65 18.29 -6.37
C SER A 138 -21.74 17.41 -5.76
N ASN A 139 -21.74 16.10 -6.05
CA ASN A 139 -22.76 15.16 -5.63
C ASN A 139 -22.13 13.88 -5.04
N VAL A 140 -22.58 13.43 -3.86
CA VAL A 140 -22.07 12.22 -3.18
C VAL A 140 -22.35 10.97 -4.00
N GLN A 141 -23.47 10.92 -4.74
CA GLN A 141 -23.82 9.80 -5.62
C GLN A 141 -22.88 9.64 -6.83
N ALA A 142 -22.09 10.67 -7.17
CA ALA A 142 -21.06 10.59 -8.20
C ALA A 142 -19.68 10.19 -7.63
N ALA A 143 -19.56 10.11 -6.30
CA ALA A 143 -18.33 9.88 -5.56
C ALA A 143 -18.28 8.49 -4.87
N THR A 144 -19.41 7.79 -4.77
CA THR A 144 -19.53 6.34 -4.48
C THR A 144 -19.47 5.53 -5.76
#